data_AF-A0A962YTG0-F1
#
_entry.id   AF-A0A962YTG0-F1
#
_cell.length_a   1.000
_cell.length_b   1.000
_cell.length_c   1.000
_cell.angle_alpha   90.00
_cell.angle_beta   90.00
_cell.angle_gamma   90.00
#
_symmetry.space_group_name_H-M   'P 1'
#
loop_
_entity.id
_entity.type
_entity.pdbx_description
1 polymer ?
#
loop_
_entity_poly.entity_id
_entity_poly.type
_entity_poly.pdbx_seq_one_letter_code
_entity_poly.pdbx_strand_id
1 'polypeptide(L)'
;MEVQRYTYSDTIAGYVTQFDRAAGNFKLKTSDDREFQVYLTPTTYARITQNLEESYQDCTARIQDMLQPGQQVYAYCVFYPQAGAVRVEVKSMVFPGDGPGHYRHEEPDWWIKQIRSIANSYLRWQFNYPNQSIDYRNYRTILHLAGGKKGDYLQETDTISRMVYGMASAYMLTGEESFLEAAEKGTKYLRDHMRFFDADEDLIYWYHGVQVSGDREQKLLTSEFGDDYDSLPMYEQIYALAGPTQTYRITGDPRILYDTEKTIELFDKYYKDHDKEGYFSHIDPISLDPRSPLLDKGNNRARKNWNSVGDHAPAYLINLWLATGEDKYADFLAYTADTIVKHFPDYEHSPFVQERFHEDWSHDTTWGWQQNRAVVGHNLKIAWNLIRIHGIRPSADYVALAEKIAQLMPAVGSDRVRGGWYDVVERMLAPGEEAHRFVWHDRKAWWQQEQSILAYLILQGCLSGEDYQKHGREAAAFYNAFFLDHDDGGVYFNVLANGLPYLLGNERLKGSHSMSAYHSTELCYLSAVYTNLLINKQPMILYFKPRPDGFPGRILRVAPDILPKGRVRLTAVEIDGRPHAAFDAEGLSIQLPDSRQDIRVKATLTPV
;
A
#
# COMPACT_ATOMS: atom_id res chain seq x y z
N MET A 1 39.26 -10.81 -6.69
CA MET A 1 38.88 -9.48 -6.17
C MET A 1 39.84 -9.11 -5.06
N GLU A 2 40.49 -7.96 -5.12
CA GLU A 2 41.20 -7.46 -3.94
C GLU A 2 40.21 -7.29 -2.79
N VAL A 3 40.55 -7.76 -1.60
CA VAL A 3 39.73 -7.55 -0.41
C VAL A 3 39.64 -6.05 -0.15
N GLN A 4 38.41 -5.55 -0.01
CA GLN A 4 38.10 -4.16 0.32
C GLN A 4 38.94 -3.73 1.54
N ARG A 5 39.76 -2.69 1.38
CA ARG A 5 40.83 -2.34 2.34
C ARG A 5 40.44 -1.30 3.40
N TYR A 6 39.15 -1.04 3.59
CA TYR A 6 38.66 -0.09 4.60
C TYR A 6 37.50 -0.67 5.40
N THR A 7 37.33 -0.16 6.62
CA THR A 7 36.24 -0.52 7.52
C THR A 7 34.94 0.18 7.12
N TYR A 8 33.82 -0.53 7.13
CA TYR A 8 32.49 0.04 6.92
C TYR A 8 31.44 -0.66 7.80
N SER A 9 30.29 -0.02 7.96
CA SER A 9 29.15 -0.57 8.70
C SER A 9 27.98 -0.84 7.76
N ASP A 10 27.34 -1.99 7.91
CA ASP A 10 26.22 -2.38 7.06
C ASP A 10 25.35 -3.46 7.71
N THR A 11 24.12 -3.62 7.22
CA THR A 11 23.22 -4.70 7.63
C THR A 11 23.36 -5.89 6.69
N ILE A 12 23.33 -7.11 7.24
CA ILE A 12 23.11 -8.35 6.51
C ILE A 12 21.87 -9.06 7.08
N ALA A 13 21.07 -9.63 6.19
CA ALA A 13 19.80 -10.27 6.50
C ALA A 13 19.77 -11.67 5.88
N GLY A 14 19.32 -12.64 6.65
CA GLY A 14 19.23 -14.00 6.15
C GLY A 14 18.85 -14.98 7.22
N TYR A 15 19.16 -16.24 6.96
CA TYR A 15 18.84 -17.36 7.82
C TYR A 15 20.12 -17.91 8.44
N VAL A 16 20.09 -18.11 9.75
CA VAL A 16 21.19 -18.77 10.45
C VAL A 16 21.32 -20.20 9.91
N THR A 17 22.54 -20.62 9.56
CA THR A 17 22.81 -21.99 9.11
C THR A 17 23.60 -22.78 10.16
N GLN A 18 24.39 -22.10 10.98
CA GLN A 18 25.21 -22.71 12.04
C GLN A 18 25.48 -21.69 13.15
N PHE A 19 25.56 -22.14 14.41
CA PHE A 19 26.04 -21.34 15.53
C PHE A 19 27.11 -22.12 16.31
N ASP A 20 28.28 -21.51 16.49
CA ASP A 20 29.36 -22.00 17.35
C ASP A 20 29.36 -21.20 18.66
N ARG A 21 28.80 -21.82 19.71
CA ARG A 21 28.70 -21.22 21.04
C ARG A 21 30.07 -20.99 21.69
N ALA A 22 31.05 -21.86 21.44
CA ALA A 22 32.37 -21.76 22.04
C ALA A 22 33.19 -20.62 21.41
N ALA A 23 33.11 -20.49 20.08
CA ALA A 23 33.81 -19.44 19.33
C ALA A 23 33.01 -18.14 19.17
N GLY A 24 31.79 -18.07 19.73
CA GLY A 24 30.95 -16.86 19.75
C GLY A 24 30.59 -16.34 18.36
N ASN A 25 30.35 -17.23 17.39
CA ASN A 25 30.05 -16.84 16.01
C ASN A 25 29.00 -17.71 15.35
N PHE A 26 28.34 -17.18 14.33
CA PHE A 26 27.33 -17.88 13.56
C PHE A 26 27.56 -17.69 12.06
N LYS A 27 27.01 -18.61 11.27
CA LYS A 27 26.91 -18.47 9.82
C LYS A 27 25.52 -17.99 9.45
N LEU A 28 25.45 -17.01 8.56
CA LEU A 28 24.23 -16.43 8.01
C LEU A 28 24.21 -16.62 6.50
N LYS A 29 23.15 -17.21 5.96
CA LYS A 29 22.93 -17.33 4.51
C LYS A 29 21.88 -16.32 4.06
N THR A 30 22.26 -15.40 3.17
CA THR A 30 21.37 -14.37 2.62
C THR A 30 20.44 -14.94 1.55
N SER A 31 19.44 -14.15 1.13
CA SER A 31 18.45 -14.57 0.14
C SER A 31 19.04 -14.70 -1.28
N ASP A 32 20.27 -14.23 -1.51
CA ASP A 32 21.09 -14.49 -2.71
C ASP A 32 22.21 -15.52 -2.50
N ASP A 33 22.03 -16.38 -1.51
CA ASP A 33 22.87 -17.54 -1.22
C ASP A 33 24.30 -17.24 -0.74
N ARG A 34 24.66 -15.97 -0.49
CA ARG A 34 25.94 -15.63 0.13
C ARG A 34 25.97 -16.08 1.58
N GLU A 35 27.10 -16.62 2.02
CA GLU A 35 27.33 -16.99 3.41
C GLU A 35 28.27 -16.00 4.09
N PHE A 36 27.89 -15.55 5.28
CA PHE A 36 28.69 -14.69 6.14
C PHE A 36 28.99 -15.42 7.45
N GLN A 37 30.26 -15.42 7.87
CA GLN A 37 30.63 -15.80 9.24
C GLN A 37 30.68 -14.54 10.11
N VAL A 38 29.78 -14.46 11.08
CA VAL A 38 29.49 -13.26 11.88
C VAL A 38 29.85 -13.52 13.33
N TYR A 39 30.61 -12.61 13.93
CA TYR A 39 31.12 -12.76 15.29
C TYR A 39 30.39 -11.84 16.26
N LEU A 40 29.94 -12.43 17.37
CA LEU A 40 29.39 -11.70 18.50
C LEU A 40 30.53 -10.96 19.24
N THR A 41 30.23 -9.80 19.78
CA THR A 41 31.12 -9.04 20.66
C THR A 41 30.48 -8.86 22.04
N PRO A 42 31.24 -8.49 23.08
CA PRO A 42 30.67 -8.22 24.41
C PRO A 42 29.62 -7.09 24.43
N THR A 43 29.55 -6.29 23.37
CA THR A 43 28.61 -5.17 23.21
C THR A 43 27.49 -5.47 22.21
N THR A 44 27.40 -6.68 21.66
CA THR A 44 26.29 -7.06 20.79
C THR A 44 25.01 -7.10 21.61
N TYR A 45 23.98 -6.39 21.13
CA TYR A 45 22.63 -6.44 21.70
C TYR A 45 21.62 -6.89 20.65
N ALA A 46 20.47 -7.36 21.10
CA ALA A 46 19.44 -7.86 20.22
C ALA A 46 18.03 -7.55 20.72
N ARG A 47 17.10 -7.47 19.77
CA ARG A 47 15.67 -7.42 20.06
C ARG A 47 14.89 -8.40 19.20
N ILE A 48 13.73 -8.79 19.70
CA ILE A 48 12.65 -9.31 18.86
C ILE A 48 11.89 -8.10 18.29
N THR A 49 11.39 -8.22 17.06
CA THR A 49 10.55 -7.19 16.45
C THR A 49 9.35 -6.87 17.34
N GLN A 50 9.07 -5.58 17.53
CA GLN A 50 7.97 -5.09 18.36
C GLN A 50 7.08 -4.12 17.57
N ASN A 51 5.78 -4.12 17.88
CA ASN A 51 4.81 -3.26 17.22
C ASN A 51 4.87 -1.82 17.77
N LEU A 52 4.15 -0.87 17.17
CA LEU A 52 4.24 0.58 17.46
C LEU A 52 3.99 0.93 18.94
N GLU A 53 3.06 0.25 19.60
CA GLU A 53 2.69 0.50 21.00
C GLU A 53 3.34 -0.48 21.98
N GLU A 54 4.21 -1.37 21.50
CA GLU A 54 4.93 -2.33 22.33
C GLU A 54 6.25 -1.73 22.84
N SER A 55 6.60 -2.01 24.09
CA SER A 55 7.93 -1.70 24.62
C SER A 55 9.02 -2.47 23.88
N TYR A 56 10.24 -1.95 23.89
CA TYR A 56 11.43 -2.62 23.37
C TYR A 56 11.55 -4.06 23.89
N GLN A 57 11.58 -5.03 22.98
CA GLN A 57 11.63 -6.46 23.30
C GLN A 57 13.08 -6.95 23.36
N ASP A 58 13.80 -6.60 24.42
CA ASP A 58 15.19 -7.03 24.58
C ASP A 58 15.31 -8.55 24.60
N CYS A 59 16.22 -9.10 23.80
CA CYS A 59 16.59 -10.50 23.83
C CYS A 59 18.11 -10.70 23.92
N THR A 60 18.84 -9.69 24.40
CA THR A 60 20.31 -9.68 24.45
C THR A 60 20.85 -10.86 25.26
N ALA A 61 20.26 -11.15 26.43
CA ALA A 61 20.64 -12.30 27.26
C ALA A 61 20.33 -13.66 26.62
N ARG A 62 19.49 -13.68 25.56
CA ARG A 62 18.99 -14.88 24.88
C ARG A 62 19.58 -15.07 23.48
N ILE A 63 20.52 -14.23 23.01
CA ILE A 63 21.07 -14.32 21.64
C ILE A 63 21.54 -15.73 21.29
N GLN A 64 22.22 -16.41 22.21
CA GLN A 64 22.74 -17.76 21.98
C GLN A 64 21.65 -18.82 21.81
N ASP A 65 20.45 -18.56 22.33
CA ASP A 65 19.28 -19.44 22.21
C ASP A 65 18.45 -19.09 20.98
N MET A 66 18.52 -17.83 20.52
CA MET A 66 17.86 -17.34 19.30
C MET A 66 18.60 -17.76 18.03
N LEU A 67 19.93 -17.92 18.09
CA LEU A 67 20.77 -18.31 16.95
C LEU A 67 20.63 -19.80 16.60
N GLN A 68 19.46 -20.19 16.09
CA GLN A 68 19.13 -21.54 15.65
C GLN A 68 19.11 -21.66 14.13
N PRO A 69 19.49 -22.80 13.53
CA PRO A 69 19.35 -23.01 12.10
C PRO A 69 17.93 -22.71 11.60
N GLY A 70 17.82 -21.94 10.52
CA GLY A 70 16.54 -21.48 9.96
C GLY A 70 15.95 -20.23 10.63
N GLN A 71 16.55 -19.70 11.72
CA GLN A 71 16.14 -18.42 12.28
C GLN A 71 16.49 -17.29 11.31
N GLN A 72 15.49 -16.53 10.87
CA GLN A 72 15.75 -15.28 10.17
C GLN A 72 16.27 -14.22 11.15
N VAL A 73 17.28 -13.45 10.74
CA VAL A 73 17.83 -12.35 11.53
C VAL A 73 18.37 -11.23 10.64
N TYR A 74 18.18 -10.00 11.09
CA TYR A 74 18.89 -8.82 10.60
C TYR A 74 20.05 -8.53 11.54
N ALA A 75 21.27 -8.47 11.01
CA ALA A 75 22.48 -8.20 11.78
C ALA A 75 23.15 -6.93 11.23
N TYR A 76 23.19 -5.87 12.02
CA TYR A 76 23.97 -4.67 11.72
C TYR A 76 25.41 -4.88 12.18
N CYS A 77 26.33 -4.86 11.24
CA CYS A 77 27.71 -5.30 11.41
C CYS A 77 28.70 -4.18 11.08
N VAL A 78 29.92 -4.32 11.63
CA VAL A 78 31.11 -3.62 11.15
C VAL A 78 32.01 -4.64 10.46
N PHE A 79 32.44 -4.32 9.25
CA PHE A 79 33.29 -5.14 8.40
C PHE A 79 34.73 -4.63 8.48
N TYR A 80 35.62 -5.41 9.10
CA TYR A 80 37.03 -5.05 9.26
C TYR A 80 37.91 -5.83 8.27
N PRO A 81 38.72 -5.16 7.44
CA PRO A 81 39.77 -5.83 6.68
C PRO A 81 40.84 -6.36 7.64
N GLN A 82 41.02 -7.68 7.69
CA GLN A 82 41.94 -8.33 8.62
C GLN A 82 42.63 -9.53 7.96
N ALA A 83 43.96 -9.50 7.91
CA ALA A 83 44.81 -10.61 7.44
C ALA A 83 44.41 -11.18 6.04
N GLY A 84 44.03 -10.30 5.11
CA GLY A 84 43.61 -10.72 3.77
C GLY A 84 42.20 -11.32 3.70
N ALA A 85 41.39 -11.16 4.76
CA ALA A 85 39.98 -11.52 4.83
C ALA A 85 39.16 -10.36 5.41
N VAL A 86 37.83 -10.51 5.47
CA VAL A 86 36.92 -9.56 6.14
C VAL A 86 36.40 -10.21 7.42
N ARG A 87 36.66 -9.56 8.55
CA ARG A 87 36.11 -9.90 9.87
C ARG A 87 34.79 -9.16 10.05
N VAL A 88 33.69 -9.89 10.16
CA VAL A 88 32.34 -9.32 10.32
C VAL A 88 31.92 -9.39 11.78
N GLU A 89 31.83 -8.24 12.44
CA GLU A 89 31.41 -8.17 13.85
C GLU A 89 30.03 -7.55 13.97
N VAL A 90 29.07 -8.27 14.56
CA VAL A 90 27.72 -7.76 14.76
C VAL A 90 27.65 -6.82 15.97
N LYS A 91 26.96 -5.70 15.80
CA LYS A 91 26.73 -4.70 16.86
C LYS A 91 25.29 -4.73 17.35
N SER A 92 24.32 -4.92 16.47
CA SER A 92 22.92 -5.11 16.85
C SER A 92 22.20 -6.12 15.97
N MET A 93 21.19 -6.78 16.53
CA MET A 93 20.40 -7.81 15.86
C MET A 93 18.91 -7.57 16.04
N VAL A 94 18.12 -7.85 14.99
CA VAL A 94 16.65 -7.85 15.04
C VAL A 94 16.15 -9.22 14.58
N PHE A 95 15.45 -9.91 15.46
CA PHE A 95 14.79 -11.18 15.18
C PHE A 95 13.30 -10.96 14.88
N PRO A 96 12.78 -11.41 13.73
CA PRO A 96 11.36 -11.25 13.39
C PRO A 96 10.39 -12.02 14.32
N GLY A 97 10.90 -12.95 15.12
CA GLY A 97 10.15 -13.75 16.09
C GLY A 97 11.08 -14.47 17.05
N ASP A 98 10.53 -15.39 17.84
CA ASP A 98 11.22 -16.07 18.93
C ASP A 98 11.83 -17.43 18.57
N GLY A 99 11.68 -17.86 17.31
CA GLY A 99 12.24 -19.10 16.80
C GLY A 99 12.14 -19.25 15.27
N PRO A 100 12.82 -20.26 14.68
CA PRO A 100 12.75 -20.55 13.25
C PRO A 100 11.31 -20.73 12.78
N GLY A 101 10.93 -20.04 11.70
CA GLY A 101 9.59 -20.10 11.14
C GLY A 101 8.50 -19.41 11.97
N HIS A 102 8.84 -18.79 13.10
CA HIS A 102 7.92 -18.01 13.92
C HIS A 102 8.13 -16.51 13.65
N TYR A 103 7.04 -15.82 13.32
CA TYR A 103 7.06 -14.42 12.92
C TYR A 103 6.01 -13.64 13.70
N ARG A 104 6.42 -12.60 14.44
CA ARG A 104 5.49 -11.74 15.20
C ARG A 104 4.43 -11.11 14.30
N HIS A 105 4.79 -10.75 13.08
CA HIS A 105 3.87 -10.14 12.10
C HIS A 105 2.84 -11.12 11.51
N GLU A 106 2.91 -12.40 11.87
CA GLU A 106 1.89 -13.41 11.53
C GLU A 106 0.91 -13.65 12.71
N GLU A 107 1.10 -13.00 13.86
CA GLU A 107 0.16 -13.05 14.97
C GLU A 107 -1.21 -12.46 14.54
N PRO A 108 -2.34 -13.09 14.93
CA PRO A 108 -3.64 -12.75 14.36
C PRO A 108 -4.08 -11.29 14.56
N ASP A 109 -3.60 -10.64 15.62
CA ASP A 109 -3.93 -9.27 15.96
C ASP A 109 -2.81 -8.26 15.69
N TRP A 110 -1.68 -8.68 15.11
CA TRP A 110 -0.51 -7.82 14.87
C TRP A 110 -0.88 -6.60 14.03
N TRP A 111 -1.45 -6.84 12.85
CA TRP A 111 -1.81 -5.78 11.92
C TRP A 111 -3.03 -4.97 12.40
N ILE A 112 -3.90 -5.56 13.21
CA ILE A 112 -5.05 -4.87 13.83
C ILE A 112 -4.58 -3.87 14.91
N LYS A 113 -3.58 -4.26 15.71
CA LYS A 113 -2.93 -3.34 16.67
C LYS A 113 -2.17 -2.24 15.94
N GLN A 114 -1.49 -2.58 14.85
CA GLN A 114 -0.70 -1.61 14.07
C GLN A 114 -1.58 -0.55 13.40
N ILE A 115 -2.66 -0.95 12.71
CA ILE A 115 -3.58 0.00 12.06
C ILE A 115 -4.22 0.94 13.08
N ARG A 116 -4.59 0.42 14.27
CA ARG A 116 -5.12 1.23 15.38
C ARG A 116 -4.14 2.32 15.79
N SER A 117 -2.87 1.96 16.00
CA SER A 117 -1.83 2.90 16.42
C SER A 117 -1.55 3.97 15.35
N ILE A 118 -1.46 3.55 14.08
CA ILE A 118 -1.28 4.47 12.94
C ILE A 118 -2.46 5.43 12.83
N ALA A 119 -3.69 4.93 12.87
CA ALA A 119 -4.89 5.76 12.75
C ALA A 119 -5.01 6.76 13.91
N ASN A 120 -4.75 6.33 15.15
CA ASN A 120 -4.70 7.20 16.31
C ASN A 120 -3.62 8.29 16.18
N SER A 121 -2.46 7.95 15.63
CA SER A 121 -1.40 8.92 15.36
C SER A 121 -1.87 10.01 14.39
N TYR A 122 -2.53 9.65 13.29
CA TYR A 122 -3.08 10.62 12.35
C TYR A 122 -4.22 11.45 12.93
N LEU A 123 -5.11 10.87 13.74
CA LEU A 123 -6.14 11.66 14.44
C LEU A 123 -5.53 12.69 15.40
N ARG A 124 -4.48 12.29 16.13
CA ARG A 124 -3.72 13.19 17.02
C ARG A 124 -3.02 14.29 16.22
N TRP A 125 -2.28 13.94 15.18
CA TRP A 125 -1.54 14.92 14.38
C TRP A 125 -2.46 15.88 13.63
N GLN A 126 -3.52 15.37 12.99
CA GLN A 126 -4.42 16.19 12.19
C GLN A 126 -5.46 16.95 13.00
N PHE A 127 -5.87 16.48 14.17
CA PHE A 127 -7.01 17.08 14.86
C PHE A 127 -6.77 17.30 16.36
N ASN A 128 -5.62 16.91 16.91
CA ASN A 128 -5.38 16.88 18.35
C ASN A 128 -6.47 16.10 19.12
N TYR A 129 -7.04 15.08 18.47
CA TYR A 129 -8.00 14.17 19.08
C TYR A 129 -7.30 13.29 20.14
N PRO A 130 -7.94 12.97 21.28
CA PRO A 130 -9.30 13.29 21.69
C PRO A 130 -9.49 14.63 22.41
N ASN A 131 -8.43 15.45 22.53
CA ASN A 131 -8.51 16.73 23.24
C ASN A 131 -9.36 17.77 22.49
N GLN A 132 -9.53 17.60 21.18
CA GLN A 132 -10.36 18.42 20.31
C GLN A 132 -11.22 17.55 19.40
N SER A 133 -12.32 18.10 18.91
CA SER A 133 -13.17 17.43 17.93
C SER A 133 -12.49 17.38 16.56
N ILE A 134 -12.80 16.32 15.79
CA ILE A 134 -12.30 16.18 14.43
C ILE A 134 -12.93 17.27 13.54
N ASP A 135 -12.08 18.06 12.89
CA ASP A 135 -12.45 19.14 11.99
C ASP A 135 -11.46 19.25 10.83
N TYR A 136 -11.91 18.91 9.62
CA TYR A 136 -11.05 18.88 8.43
C TYR A 136 -10.62 20.26 7.93
N ARG A 137 -11.21 21.36 8.43
CA ARG A 137 -10.61 22.70 8.25
C ARG A 137 -9.22 22.78 8.90
N ASN A 138 -8.92 21.93 9.89
CA ASN A 138 -7.60 21.85 10.51
C ASN A 138 -6.66 20.83 9.85
N TYR A 139 -7.10 20.10 8.82
CA TYR A 139 -6.27 19.15 8.10
C TYR A 139 -5.12 19.86 7.39
N ARG A 140 -3.93 19.24 7.35
CA ARG A 140 -2.79 19.71 6.58
C ARG A 140 -2.23 18.57 5.74
N THR A 141 -1.96 18.84 4.45
CA THR A 141 -1.23 17.88 3.60
C THR A 141 0.18 17.65 4.16
N ILE A 142 0.88 18.72 4.53
CA ILE A 142 2.24 18.64 5.08
C ILE A 142 2.20 18.41 6.60
N LEU A 143 2.71 17.27 7.06
CA LEU A 143 2.95 16.96 8.47
C LEU A 143 4.43 16.67 8.71
N HIS A 144 5.05 17.38 9.66
CA HIS A 144 6.42 17.10 10.08
C HIS A 144 6.55 15.77 10.84
N LEU A 145 7.78 15.34 11.14
CA LEU A 145 8.08 14.03 11.74
C LEU A 145 7.26 13.72 12.99
N ALA A 146 7.16 14.68 13.92
CA ALA A 146 6.33 14.57 15.13
C ALA A 146 4.85 15.02 14.93
N GLY A 147 4.38 15.10 13.68
CA GLY A 147 3.03 15.57 13.34
C GLY A 147 2.81 17.08 13.42
N GLY A 148 3.87 17.87 13.56
CA GLY A 148 3.79 19.33 13.60
C GLY A 148 3.29 19.92 12.28
N LYS A 149 2.45 20.97 12.38
CA LYS A 149 1.87 21.72 11.27
C LYS A 149 2.51 23.10 11.12
N LYS A 150 2.42 23.70 9.93
CA LYS A 150 2.78 25.10 9.66
C LYS A 150 1.55 25.91 9.24
N GLY A 151 1.73 27.24 9.11
CA GLY A 151 0.72 28.29 8.85
C GLY A 151 -0.09 28.09 7.57
N ASP A 152 -0.20 29.10 6.69
CA ASP A 152 -0.85 28.98 5.37
C ASP A 152 -0.50 27.66 4.70
N TYR A 153 -1.51 27.01 4.12
CA TYR A 153 -1.42 25.59 3.83
C TYR A 153 -2.31 25.19 2.66
N LEU A 154 -1.83 24.17 1.96
CA LEU A 154 -2.58 23.46 0.95
C LEU A 154 -3.27 22.25 1.59
N GLN A 155 -4.50 22.02 1.15
CA GLN A 155 -5.29 20.84 1.43
C GLN A 155 -5.56 20.16 0.11
N GLU A 156 -4.82 19.09 -0.17
CA GLU A 156 -4.93 18.35 -1.42
C GLU A 156 -6.01 17.28 -1.31
N THR A 157 -6.81 17.15 -2.35
CA THR A 157 -8.00 16.29 -2.36
C THR A 157 -7.64 14.81 -2.23
N ASP A 158 -6.64 14.35 -2.97
CA ASP A 158 -6.18 12.96 -2.95
C ASP A 158 -5.60 12.59 -1.58
N THR A 159 -4.85 13.48 -0.94
CA THR A 159 -4.26 13.23 0.39
C THR A 159 -5.29 13.20 1.52
N ILE A 160 -6.35 14.01 1.44
CA ILE A 160 -7.52 13.93 2.32
C ILE A 160 -8.26 12.62 2.07
N SER A 161 -8.50 12.25 0.80
CA SER A 161 -9.18 10.99 0.47
C SER A 161 -8.39 9.77 0.98
N ARG A 162 -7.06 9.80 0.88
CA ARG A 162 -6.15 8.81 1.48
C ARG A 162 -6.25 8.75 3.01
N MET A 163 -6.40 9.90 3.68
CA MET A 163 -6.65 9.95 5.12
C MET A 163 -7.99 9.28 5.45
N VAL A 164 -9.05 9.63 4.71
CA VAL A 164 -10.39 9.05 4.87
C VAL A 164 -10.37 7.53 4.69
N TYR A 165 -9.67 7.03 3.66
CA TYR A 165 -9.51 5.58 3.44
C TYR A 165 -8.91 4.91 4.68
N GLY A 166 -7.82 5.48 5.22
CA GLY A 166 -7.16 4.87 6.37
C GLY A 166 -8.03 4.84 7.61
N MET A 167 -8.82 5.89 7.85
CA MET A 167 -9.77 5.92 8.95
C MET A 167 -10.92 4.92 8.75
N ALA A 168 -11.46 4.83 7.54
CA ALA A 168 -12.51 3.87 7.21
C ALA A 168 -12.03 2.41 7.39
N SER A 169 -10.84 2.09 6.87
CA SER A 169 -10.24 0.76 7.02
C SER A 169 -9.88 0.43 8.47
N ALA A 170 -9.42 1.41 9.26
CA ALA A 170 -9.20 1.25 10.69
C ALA A 170 -10.51 0.93 11.43
N TYR A 171 -11.60 1.66 11.16
CA TYR A 171 -12.92 1.34 11.72
C TYR A 171 -13.35 -0.08 11.37
N MET A 172 -13.19 -0.49 10.11
CA MET A 172 -13.62 -1.82 9.67
C MET A 172 -12.92 -2.94 10.43
N LEU A 173 -11.66 -2.76 10.86
CA LEU A 173 -10.94 -3.76 11.66
C LEU A 173 -11.13 -3.64 13.18
N THR A 174 -11.42 -2.45 13.71
CA THR A 174 -11.41 -2.22 15.16
C THR A 174 -12.77 -1.93 15.77
N GLY A 175 -13.72 -1.45 14.98
CA GLY A 175 -15.02 -0.96 15.44
C GLY A 175 -14.96 0.35 16.23
N GLU A 176 -13.83 1.05 16.24
CA GLU A 176 -13.65 2.29 17.01
C GLU A 176 -14.32 3.50 16.32
N GLU A 177 -15.35 4.04 16.96
CA GLU A 177 -16.22 5.08 16.39
C GLU A 177 -15.48 6.37 16.01
N SER A 178 -14.35 6.69 16.66
CA SER A 178 -13.52 7.85 16.30
C SER A 178 -12.95 7.77 14.89
N PHE A 179 -12.61 6.57 14.43
CA PHE A 179 -12.14 6.34 13.08
C PHE A 179 -13.27 6.51 12.06
N LEU A 180 -14.47 6.01 12.36
CA LEU A 180 -15.62 6.23 11.48
C LEU A 180 -16.01 7.71 11.42
N GLU A 181 -16.05 8.40 12.56
CA GLU A 181 -16.33 9.84 12.62
C GLU A 181 -15.35 10.62 11.73
N ALA A 182 -14.07 10.27 11.77
CA ALA A 182 -13.06 10.90 10.92
C ALA A 182 -13.26 10.60 9.42
N ALA A 183 -13.64 9.38 9.07
CA ALA A 183 -13.94 9.01 7.69
C ALA A 183 -15.18 9.74 7.14
N GLU A 184 -16.26 9.80 7.91
CA GLU A 184 -17.52 10.47 7.53
C GLU A 184 -17.32 11.99 7.41
N LYS A 185 -16.64 12.61 8.38
CA LYS A 185 -16.35 14.05 8.34
C LYS A 185 -15.41 14.43 7.19
N GLY A 186 -14.41 13.60 6.91
CA GLY A 186 -13.49 13.83 5.79
C GLY A 186 -14.18 13.66 4.44
N THR A 187 -15.01 12.62 4.31
CA THR A 187 -15.86 12.45 3.12
C THR A 187 -16.78 13.65 2.94
N LYS A 188 -17.47 14.09 3.99
CA LYS A 188 -18.31 15.29 3.93
C LYS A 188 -17.51 16.53 3.50
N TYR A 189 -16.31 16.72 4.06
CA TYR A 189 -15.45 17.84 3.72
C TYR A 189 -15.03 17.83 2.24
N LEU A 190 -14.61 16.67 1.71
CA LEU A 190 -14.33 16.49 0.28
C LEU A 190 -15.54 16.89 -0.58
N ARG A 191 -16.73 16.41 -0.23
CA ARG A 191 -17.96 16.66 -1.00
C ARG A 191 -18.41 18.12 -0.98
N ASP A 192 -18.20 18.81 0.13
CA ASP A 192 -18.61 20.20 0.30
C ASP A 192 -17.58 21.19 -0.30
N HIS A 193 -16.29 20.90 -0.20
CA HIS A 193 -15.22 21.84 -0.54
C HIS A 193 -14.46 21.48 -1.83
N MET A 194 -14.18 20.19 -2.04
CA MET A 194 -13.29 19.71 -3.11
C MET A 194 -14.03 19.18 -4.35
N ARG A 195 -15.30 18.79 -4.20
CA ARG A 195 -16.13 18.33 -5.31
C ARG A 195 -16.59 19.52 -6.17
N PHE A 196 -16.45 19.38 -7.49
CA PHE A 196 -17.08 20.24 -8.47
C PHE A 196 -18.16 19.45 -9.21
N PHE A 197 -19.36 20.02 -9.30
CA PHE A 197 -20.45 19.47 -10.10
C PHE A 197 -20.69 20.39 -11.28
N ASP A 198 -20.42 19.89 -12.48
CA ASP A 198 -20.75 20.55 -13.72
C ASP A 198 -22.21 20.25 -14.07
N ALA A 199 -23.08 21.26 -13.97
CA ALA A 199 -24.51 21.10 -14.23
C ALA A 199 -24.84 21.00 -15.72
N ASP A 200 -23.98 21.54 -16.60
CA ASP A 200 -24.21 21.52 -18.04
C ASP A 200 -23.83 20.16 -18.63
N GLU A 201 -22.74 19.57 -18.14
CA GLU A 201 -22.28 18.23 -18.57
C GLU A 201 -22.87 17.08 -17.71
N ASP A 202 -23.50 17.40 -16.58
CA ASP A 202 -24.01 16.46 -15.57
C ASP A 202 -22.92 15.51 -15.03
N LEU A 203 -21.75 16.07 -14.68
CA LEU A 203 -20.56 15.32 -14.27
C LEU A 203 -19.93 15.85 -12.98
N ILE A 204 -19.12 14.99 -12.36
CA ILE A 204 -18.31 15.35 -11.20
C ILE A 204 -16.84 15.18 -11.52
N TYR A 205 -16.07 16.20 -11.18
CA TYR A 205 -14.62 16.13 -11.03
C TYR A 205 -14.20 16.89 -9.76
N TRP A 206 -12.98 16.66 -9.34
CA TRP A 206 -12.46 17.08 -8.05
C TRP A 206 -11.35 18.11 -8.25
N TYR A 207 -11.44 19.23 -7.52
CA TYR A 207 -10.35 20.20 -7.45
C TYR A 207 -9.08 19.50 -6.96
N HIS A 208 -7.91 19.87 -7.48
CA HIS A 208 -6.62 19.42 -6.96
C HIS A 208 -6.53 19.67 -5.44
N GLY A 209 -6.95 20.86 -5.01
CA GLY A 209 -7.02 21.19 -3.61
C GLY A 209 -7.57 22.57 -3.30
N VAL A 210 -7.48 22.94 -2.03
CA VAL A 210 -7.79 24.27 -1.54
C VAL A 210 -6.56 24.86 -0.87
N GLN A 211 -6.13 26.02 -1.36
CA GLN A 211 -5.12 26.84 -0.70
C GLN A 211 -5.82 27.72 0.34
N VAL A 212 -5.38 27.61 1.58
CA VAL A 212 -5.90 28.41 2.70
C VAL A 212 -4.85 29.43 3.13
N SER A 213 -5.25 30.71 3.13
CA SER A 213 -4.45 31.84 3.62
C SER A 213 -5.28 32.69 4.57
N GLY A 214 -4.97 32.60 5.86
CA GLY A 214 -5.83 33.14 6.92
C GLY A 214 -7.24 32.55 6.85
N ASP A 215 -8.25 33.41 6.66
CA ASP A 215 -9.66 33.01 6.53
C ASP A 215 -10.14 32.88 5.06
N ARG A 216 -9.21 32.95 4.08
CA ARG A 216 -9.54 32.84 2.65
C ARG A 216 -9.21 31.45 2.13
N GLU A 217 -10.17 30.87 1.40
CA GLU A 217 -10.01 29.64 0.62
C GLU A 217 -9.94 29.97 -0.87
N GLN A 218 -8.90 29.49 -1.55
CA GLN A 218 -8.79 29.51 -3.00
C GLN A 218 -8.84 28.07 -3.51
N LYS A 219 -9.86 27.76 -4.33
CA LYS A 219 -9.97 26.46 -4.99
C LYS A 219 -8.99 26.39 -6.16
N LEU A 220 -8.24 25.30 -6.23
CA LEU A 220 -7.27 25.01 -7.28
C LEU A 220 -7.83 23.88 -8.15
N LEU A 221 -8.25 24.21 -9.36
CA LEU A 221 -8.81 23.24 -10.29
C LEU A 221 -7.73 22.31 -10.85
N THR A 222 -6.68 22.91 -11.38
CA THR A 222 -5.56 22.20 -11.96
C THR A 222 -4.60 21.71 -10.89
N SER A 223 -3.88 20.63 -11.22
CA SER A 223 -2.79 20.18 -10.37
C SER A 223 -1.70 21.25 -10.25
N GLU A 224 -1.21 21.45 -9.03
CA GLU A 224 -0.04 22.29 -8.74
C GLU A 224 1.24 21.43 -8.60
N PHE A 225 1.15 20.13 -8.88
CA PHE A 225 2.23 19.20 -8.64
C PHE A 225 3.03 18.90 -9.91
N GLY A 226 4.33 19.20 -9.86
CA GLY A 226 5.38 18.64 -10.72
C GLY A 226 4.97 18.36 -12.17
N ASP A 227 4.92 17.06 -12.51
CA ASP A 227 4.67 16.59 -13.87
C ASP A 227 3.21 16.70 -14.31
N ASP A 228 2.28 16.94 -13.39
CA ASP A 228 0.84 17.03 -13.64
C ASP A 228 0.38 18.50 -13.73
N TYR A 229 1.31 19.44 -13.56
CA TYR A 229 1.05 20.87 -13.44
C TYR A 229 0.16 21.43 -14.56
N ASP A 230 -0.82 22.25 -14.17
CA ASP A 230 -1.71 22.98 -15.09
C ASP A 230 -2.60 22.05 -15.94
N SER A 231 -2.91 20.85 -15.42
CA SER A 231 -3.80 19.88 -16.06
C SER A 231 -4.76 19.22 -15.06
N LEU A 232 -5.68 18.39 -15.58
CA LEU A 232 -6.47 17.46 -14.76
C LEU A 232 -5.91 16.04 -14.93
N PRO A 233 -5.00 15.59 -14.04
CA PRO A 233 -4.50 14.22 -14.05
C PRO A 233 -5.59 13.25 -13.60
N MET A 234 -5.77 12.16 -14.36
CA MET A 234 -6.73 11.12 -14.04
C MET A 234 -6.45 10.48 -12.68
N TYR A 235 -5.17 10.34 -12.33
CA TYR A 235 -4.71 9.78 -11.07
C TYR A 235 -5.28 10.51 -9.84
N GLU A 236 -5.28 11.85 -9.84
CA GLU A 236 -5.83 12.62 -8.72
C GLU A 236 -7.34 12.39 -8.59
N GLN A 237 -8.04 12.27 -9.72
CA GLN A 237 -9.47 11.98 -9.74
C GLN A 237 -9.78 10.55 -9.25
N ILE A 238 -8.96 9.56 -9.62
CA ILE A 238 -9.04 8.18 -9.12
C ILE A 238 -8.85 8.16 -7.60
N TYR A 239 -7.82 8.84 -7.09
CA TYR A 239 -7.54 8.85 -5.66
C TYR A 239 -8.50 9.73 -4.86
N ALA A 240 -9.18 10.70 -5.47
CA ALA A 240 -10.29 11.41 -4.84
C ALA A 240 -11.40 10.45 -4.39
N LEU A 241 -11.60 9.32 -5.10
CA LEU A 241 -12.63 8.32 -4.80
C LEU A 241 -12.22 7.30 -3.73
N ALA A 242 -10.94 7.20 -3.36
CA ALA A 242 -10.43 6.11 -2.53
C ALA A 242 -11.09 6.06 -1.14
N GLY A 243 -10.99 7.15 -0.38
CA GLY A 243 -11.59 7.28 0.94
C GLY A 243 -13.12 7.24 0.95
N PRO A 244 -13.80 8.04 0.11
CA PRO A 244 -15.26 8.01 0.01
C PRO A 244 -15.77 6.59 -0.26
N THR A 245 -15.21 5.86 -1.23
CA THR A 245 -15.70 4.52 -1.56
C THR A 245 -15.48 3.51 -0.43
N GLN A 246 -14.36 3.58 0.30
CA GLN A 246 -14.16 2.76 1.49
C GLN A 246 -15.13 3.13 2.62
N THR A 247 -15.49 4.41 2.74
CA THR A 247 -16.53 4.88 3.68
C THR A 247 -17.92 4.37 3.25
N TYR A 248 -18.23 4.35 1.96
CA TYR A 248 -19.47 3.81 1.42
C TYR A 248 -19.63 2.31 1.74
N ARG A 249 -18.55 1.52 1.69
CA ARG A 249 -18.61 0.11 2.13
C ARG A 249 -19.10 -0.06 3.57
N ILE A 250 -18.85 0.92 4.43
CA ILE A 250 -19.20 0.89 5.86
C ILE A 250 -20.60 1.43 6.10
N THR A 251 -20.94 2.56 5.49
CA THR A 251 -22.15 3.34 5.82
C THR A 251 -23.27 3.18 4.81
N GLY A 252 -22.94 2.83 3.57
CA GLY A 252 -23.86 2.85 2.45
C GLY A 252 -24.32 4.25 2.05
N ASP A 253 -23.67 5.35 2.47
CA ASP A 253 -24.17 6.70 2.14
C ASP A 253 -24.41 6.87 0.60
N PRO A 254 -25.67 6.97 0.14
CA PRO A 254 -25.99 6.91 -1.29
C PRO A 254 -25.43 8.10 -2.06
N ARG A 255 -25.10 9.18 -1.34
CA ARG A 255 -24.52 10.37 -1.93
C ARG A 255 -23.05 10.17 -2.31
N ILE A 256 -22.36 9.22 -1.68
CA ILE A 256 -21.01 8.81 -2.10
C ILE A 256 -21.10 8.01 -3.39
N LEU A 257 -22.02 7.05 -3.47
CA LEU A 257 -22.23 6.26 -4.68
C LEU A 257 -22.52 7.16 -5.89
N TYR A 258 -23.41 8.15 -5.71
CA TYR A 258 -23.69 9.16 -6.74
C TYR A 258 -22.42 9.89 -7.22
N ASP A 259 -21.59 10.38 -6.30
CA ASP A 259 -20.37 11.10 -6.67
C ASP A 259 -19.37 10.18 -7.39
N THR A 260 -19.24 8.93 -6.94
CA THR A 260 -18.39 7.92 -7.56
C THR A 260 -18.86 7.59 -8.98
N GLU A 261 -20.16 7.35 -9.20
CA GLU A 261 -20.72 7.06 -10.52
C GLU A 261 -20.53 8.23 -11.49
N LYS A 262 -20.80 9.46 -11.05
CA LYS A 262 -20.56 10.67 -11.85
C LYS A 262 -19.09 10.92 -12.18
N THR A 263 -18.17 10.54 -11.29
CA THR A 263 -16.74 10.62 -11.57
C THR A 263 -16.30 9.52 -12.56
N ILE A 264 -16.91 8.34 -12.52
CA ILE A 264 -16.68 7.30 -13.54
C ILE A 264 -17.18 7.75 -14.91
N GLU A 265 -18.33 8.42 -14.98
CA GLU A 265 -18.85 8.99 -16.24
C GLU A 265 -17.87 9.99 -16.86
N LEU A 266 -17.16 10.80 -16.04
CA LEU A 266 -16.06 11.66 -16.50
C LEU A 266 -14.93 10.83 -17.13
N PHE A 267 -14.51 9.73 -16.47
CA PHE A 267 -13.48 8.83 -16.99
C PHE A 267 -13.87 8.25 -18.34
N ASP A 268 -15.08 7.72 -18.44
CA ASP A 268 -15.56 7.10 -19.68
C ASP A 268 -15.76 8.11 -20.80
N LYS A 269 -16.15 9.35 -20.50
CA LYS A 269 -16.42 10.36 -21.53
C LYS A 269 -15.17 11.05 -22.04
N TYR A 270 -14.23 11.41 -21.17
CA TYR A 270 -13.10 12.28 -21.53
C TYR A 270 -11.73 11.63 -21.43
N TYR A 271 -11.54 10.63 -20.57
CA TYR A 271 -10.24 9.96 -20.43
C TYR A 271 -10.14 8.67 -21.25
N LYS A 272 -11.25 7.95 -21.43
CA LYS A 272 -11.25 6.68 -22.16
C LYS A 272 -10.91 6.88 -23.62
N ASP A 273 -9.95 6.10 -24.11
CA ASP A 273 -9.64 6.06 -25.54
C ASP A 273 -10.56 5.04 -26.23
N HIS A 274 -11.65 5.54 -26.80
CA HIS A 274 -12.64 4.71 -27.50
C HIS A 274 -12.13 4.13 -28.83
N ASP A 275 -11.01 4.63 -29.35
CA ASP A 275 -10.43 4.18 -30.62
C ASP A 275 -9.33 3.13 -30.42
N LYS A 276 -8.47 3.31 -29.40
CA LYS A 276 -7.27 2.47 -29.19
C LYS A 276 -7.18 1.81 -27.80
N GLU A 277 -8.27 1.76 -27.05
CA GLU A 277 -8.36 1.17 -25.71
C GLU A 277 -7.53 1.89 -24.63
N GLY A 278 -7.80 1.57 -23.36
CA GLY A 278 -7.21 2.19 -22.18
C GLY A 278 -7.75 3.58 -21.90
N TYR A 279 -6.99 4.32 -21.08
CA TYR A 279 -7.33 5.66 -20.64
C TYR A 279 -6.12 6.58 -20.79
N PHE A 280 -6.36 7.81 -21.22
CA PHE A 280 -5.37 8.87 -21.19
C PHE A 280 -5.07 9.29 -19.76
N SER A 281 -3.84 9.73 -19.51
CA SER A 281 -3.40 10.11 -18.17
C SER A 281 -3.86 11.49 -17.73
N HIS A 282 -4.17 12.38 -18.68
CA HIS A 282 -4.51 13.77 -18.42
C HIS A 282 -5.54 14.28 -19.41
N ILE A 283 -6.33 15.27 -18.98
CA ILE A 283 -7.14 16.12 -19.86
C ILE A 283 -6.86 17.59 -19.58
N ASP A 284 -7.06 18.42 -20.59
CA ASP A 284 -6.99 19.88 -20.45
C ASP A 284 -8.17 20.40 -19.61
N PRO A 285 -7.94 21.24 -18.58
CA PRO A 285 -8.99 21.75 -17.69
C PRO A 285 -10.07 22.60 -18.39
N ILE A 286 -9.81 23.11 -19.60
CA ILE A 286 -10.75 23.96 -20.33
C ILE A 286 -11.57 23.14 -21.33
N SER A 287 -10.91 22.41 -22.22
CA SER A 287 -11.57 21.64 -23.28
C SER A 287 -11.97 20.22 -22.88
N LEU A 288 -11.43 19.73 -21.74
CA LEU A 288 -11.52 18.33 -21.32
C LEU A 288 -10.98 17.34 -22.36
N ASP A 289 -10.11 17.81 -23.26
CA ASP A 289 -9.54 16.99 -24.34
C ASP A 289 -8.13 16.47 -23.96
N PRO A 290 -7.92 15.14 -23.93
CA PRO A 290 -6.59 14.55 -23.71
C PRO A 290 -5.60 14.83 -24.85
N ARG A 291 -6.07 15.30 -26.01
CA ARG A 291 -5.26 15.64 -27.19
C ARG A 291 -5.03 17.15 -27.32
N SER A 292 -5.45 17.95 -26.35
CA SER A 292 -5.21 19.39 -26.35
C SER A 292 -3.71 19.72 -26.39
N PRO A 293 -3.26 20.68 -27.23
CA PRO A 293 -1.86 21.13 -27.25
C PRO A 293 -1.42 21.82 -25.95
N LEU A 294 -2.36 22.23 -25.08
CA LEU A 294 -2.02 22.80 -23.77
C LEU A 294 -1.31 21.79 -22.86
N LEU A 295 -1.55 20.50 -23.07
CA LEU A 295 -0.91 19.41 -22.32
C LEU A 295 0.56 19.16 -22.72
N ASP A 296 1.07 19.82 -23.78
CA ASP A 296 2.47 19.69 -24.19
C ASP A 296 3.43 20.29 -23.13
N LYS A 297 2.96 21.22 -22.29
CA LYS A 297 3.73 21.83 -21.21
C LYS A 297 4.25 20.81 -20.19
N GLY A 298 3.44 19.80 -19.87
CA GLY A 298 3.81 18.67 -19.00
C GLY A 298 4.26 17.42 -19.76
N ASN A 299 4.40 17.48 -21.10
CA ASN A 299 4.60 16.32 -21.97
C ASN A 299 3.51 15.23 -21.76
N ASN A 300 2.25 15.64 -21.55
CA ASN A 300 1.15 14.76 -21.18
C ASN A 300 0.11 14.55 -22.28
N ARG A 301 0.21 15.29 -23.39
CA ARG A 301 -0.74 15.18 -24.50
C ARG A 301 -0.81 13.75 -25.03
N ALA A 302 -2.01 13.18 -25.02
CA ALA A 302 -2.32 11.86 -25.55
C ALA A 302 -1.35 10.77 -25.02
N ARG A 303 -1.07 10.80 -23.71
CA ARG A 303 -0.24 9.79 -23.03
C ARG A 303 -1.11 8.83 -22.23
N LYS A 304 -0.64 7.59 -22.09
CA LYS A 304 -1.22 6.54 -21.25
C LYS A 304 -0.15 6.03 -20.30
N ASN A 305 -0.54 5.62 -19.10
CA ASN A 305 0.41 5.06 -18.12
C ASN A 305 -0.24 4.09 -17.13
N TRP A 306 0.58 3.48 -16.27
CA TRP A 306 0.12 2.66 -15.14
C TRP A 306 -0.99 3.36 -14.35
N ASN A 307 -0.78 4.61 -13.95
CA ASN A 307 -1.73 5.32 -13.07
C ASN A 307 -3.12 5.49 -13.72
N SER A 308 -3.18 5.75 -15.02
CA SER A 308 -4.45 5.91 -15.74
C SER A 308 -5.21 4.61 -15.99
N VAL A 309 -4.54 3.46 -15.94
CA VAL A 309 -5.16 2.15 -16.26
C VAL A 309 -5.31 1.31 -15.00
N GLY A 310 -4.22 1.09 -14.29
CA GLY A 310 -4.12 0.16 -13.17
C GLY A 310 -4.61 0.70 -11.84
N ASP A 311 -4.44 1.99 -11.55
CA ASP A 311 -4.77 2.52 -10.21
C ASP A 311 -6.28 2.55 -9.92
N HIS A 312 -7.14 2.44 -10.94
CA HIS A 312 -8.58 2.22 -10.76
C HIS A 312 -8.87 1.06 -9.80
N ALA A 313 -8.19 -0.07 -9.99
CA ALA A 313 -8.45 -1.30 -9.26
C ALA A 313 -8.26 -1.15 -7.74
N PRO A 314 -7.04 -0.82 -7.24
CA PRO A 314 -6.79 -0.73 -5.81
C PRO A 314 -7.40 0.52 -5.16
N ALA A 315 -7.49 1.66 -5.87
CA ALA A 315 -7.89 2.91 -5.25
C ALA A 315 -9.36 2.90 -4.82
N TYR A 316 -10.28 2.51 -5.72
CA TYR A 316 -11.71 2.56 -5.43
C TYR A 316 -12.53 1.43 -6.07
N LEU A 317 -12.16 0.93 -7.25
CA LEU A 317 -13.06 0.11 -8.06
C LEU A 317 -13.30 -1.28 -7.44
N ILE A 318 -12.28 -1.89 -6.83
CA ILE A 318 -12.46 -3.13 -6.05
C ILE A 318 -13.42 -2.87 -4.88
N ASN A 319 -13.24 -1.77 -4.14
CA ASN A 319 -14.10 -1.43 -3.01
C ASN A 319 -15.54 -1.13 -3.44
N LEU A 320 -15.73 -0.49 -4.58
CA LEU A 320 -17.03 -0.20 -5.17
C LEU A 320 -17.75 -1.51 -5.57
N TRP A 321 -17.04 -2.43 -6.22
CA TRP A 321 -17.57 -3.74 -6.53
C TRP A 321 -17.92 -4.53 -5.27
N LEU A 322 -17.05 -4.52 -4.24
CA LEU A 322 -17.32 -5.19 -2.96
C LEU A 322 -18.59 -4.64 -2.28
N ALA A 323 -18.84 -3.33 -2.38
CA ALA A 323 -20.01 -2.69 -1.80
C ALA A 323 -21.32 -3.04 -2.56
N THR A 324 -21.26 -3.05 -3.89
CA THR A 324 -22.44 -3.08 -4.76
C THR A 324 -22.75 -4.47 -5.33
N GLY A 325 -21.70 -5.24 -5.65
CA GLY A 325 -21.78 -6.51 -6.39
C GLY A 325 -22.23 -6.35 -7.83
N GLU A 326 -22.20 -5.14 -8.41
CA GLU A 326 -22.66 -4.91 -9.78
C GLU A 326 -21.63 -5.37 -10.83
N ASP A 327 -22.11 -6.10 -11.84
CA ASP A 327 -21.25 -6.67 -12.89
C ASP A 327 -20.52 -5.60 -13.71
N LYS A 328 -21.10 -4.40 -13.89
CA LYS A 328 -20.45 -3.29 -14.63
C LYS A 328 -19.07 -2.92 -14.04
N TYR A 329 -18.91 -3.01 -12.71
CA TYR A 329 -17.63 -2.73 -12.05
C TYR A 329 -16.65 -3.90 -12.14
N ALA A 330 -17.15 -5.14 -12.15
CA ALA A 330 -16.32 -6.31 -12.41
C ALA A 330 -15.81 -6.34 -13.86
N ASP A 331 -16.63 -5.92 -14.81
CA ASP A 331 -16.26 -5.81 -16.22
C ASP A 331 -15.26 -4.66 -16.44
N PHE A 332 -15.40 -3.56 -15.70
CA PHE A 332 -14.39 -2.50 -15.70
C PHE A 332 -13.04 -2.99 -15.11
N LEU A 333 -13.06 -3.77 -14.01
CA LEU A 333 -11.83 -4.40 -13.49
C LEU A 333 -11.19 -5.35 -14.52
N ALA A 334 -11.99 -6.15 -15.23
CA ALA A 334 -11.47 -7.02 -16.28
C ALA A 334 -10.86 -6.20 -17.43
N TYR A 335 -11.52 -5.12 -17.86
CA TYR A 335 -11.02 -4.25 -18.91
C TYR A 335 -9.64 -3.67 -18.57
N THR A 336 -9.43 -3.20 -17.33
CA THR A 336 -8.12 -2.68 -16.92
C THR A 336 -7.07 -3.80 -16.85
N ALA A 337 -7.42 -4.98 -16.33
CA ALA A 337 -6.53 -6.15 -16.29
C ALA A 337 -6.13 -6.63 -17.70
N ASP A 338 -7.08 -6.74 -18.62
CA ASP A 338 -6.84 -7.14 -20.01
C ASP A 338 -5.92 -6.16 -20.72
N THR A 339 -6.15 -4.85 -20.53
CA THR A 339 -5.30 -3.78 -21.07
C THR A 339 -3.86 -3.92 -20.53
N ILE A 340 -3.70 -4.17 -19.22
CA ILE A 340 -2.39 -4.37 -18.59
C ILE A 340 -1.69 -5.58 -19.19
N VAL A 341 -2.35 -6.74 -19.23
CA VAL A 341 -1.78 -7.98 -19.77
C VAL A 341 -1.32 -7.83 -21.21
N LYS A 342 -2.08 -7.07 -22.01
CA LYS A 342 -1.79 -6.88 -23.42
C LYS A 342 -0.62 -5.93 -23.68
N HIS A 343 -0.50 -4.84 -22.90
CA HIS A 343 0.38 -3.73 -23.27
C HIS A 343 1.59 -3.52 -22.35
N PHE A 344 1.54 -3.95 -21.10
CA PHE A 344 2.60 -3.67 -20.12
C PHE A 344 3.80 -4.62 -20.18
N PRO A 345 3.67 -5.91 -20.54
CA PRO A 345 4.82 -6.81 -20.66
C PRO A 345 5.83 -6.34 -21.71
N ASP A 346 7.10 -6.26 -21.31
CA ASP A 346 8.25 -5.97 -22.18
C ASP A 346 9.40 -6.97 -21.93
N TYR A 347 9.04 -8.22 -21.64
CA TYR A 347 9.98 -9.23 -21.12
C TYR A 347 11.02 -9.75 -22.11
N GLU A 348 10.89 -9.39 -23.38
CA GLU A 348 11.93 -9.63 -24.39
C GLU A 348 13.11 -8.66 -24.24
N HIS A 349 12.89 -7.48 -23.66
CA HIS A 349 13.90 -6.43 -23.50
C HIS A 349 14.30 -6.20 -22.04
N SER A 350 13.36 -6.37 -21.10
CA SER A 350 13.52 -5.96 -19.71
C SER A 350 12.82 -6.92 -18.75
N PRO A 351 13.36 -7.18 -17.53
CA PRO A 351 12.65 -7.97 -16.53
C PRO A 351 11.48 -7.22 -15.87
N PHE A 352 11.34 -5.92 -16.12
CA PHE A 352 10.26 -5.06 -15.64
C PHE A 352 9.26 -4.72 -16.76
N VAL A 353 8.03 -4.42 -16.37
CA VAL A 353 7.00 -3.89 -17.29
C VAL A 353 7.36 -2.51 -17.86
N GLN A 354 6.76 -2.15 -18.99
CA GLN A 354 6.65 -0.77 -19.47
C GLN A 354 5.48 -0.08 -18.77
N GLU A 355 5.70 1.14 -18.27
CA GLU A 355 4.67 1.88 -17.51
C GLU A 355 4.10 3.09 -18.25
N ARG A 356 4.74 3.55 -19.32
CA ARG A 356 4.35 4.75 -20.07
C ARG A 356 4.27 4.51 -21.56
N PHE A 357 3.25 5.09 -22.17
CA PHE A 357 2.92 4.85 -23.56
C PHE A 357 2.44 6.13 -24.24
N HIS A 358 2.72 6.21 -25.53
CA HIS A 358 1.98 7.08 -26.43
C HIS A 358 0.56 6.55 -26.66
N GLU A 359 -0.29 7.36 -27.29
CA GLU A 359 -1.67 7.01 -27.60
C GLU A 359 -1.83 5.67 -28.32
N ASP A 360 -0.89 5.34 -29.21
CA ASP A 360 -0.88 4.09 -29.99
C ASP A 360 -0.26 2.89 -29.27
N TRP A 361 -0.01 3.02 -27.96
CA TRP A 361 0.67 2.02 -27.14
C TRP A 361 2.13 1.77 -27.48
N SER A 362 2.76 2.60 -28.32
CA SER A 362 4.22 2.59 -28.41
C SER A 362 4.84 3.10 -27.10
N HIS A 363 5.97 2.50 -26.71
CA HIS A 363 6.63 2.80 -25.44
C HIS A 363 7.11 4.25 -25.39
N ASP A 364 6.69 5.01 -24.37
CA ASP A 364 7.28 6.33 -24.10
C ASP A 364 8.45 6.16 -23.13
N THR A 365 9.66 6.15 -23.67
CA THR A 365 10.91 5.98 -22.90
C THR A 365 11.60 7.30 -22.58
N THR A 366 10.94 8.43 -22.83
CA THR A 366 11.56 9.78 -22.75
C THR A 366 10.82 10.74 -21.81
N TRP A 367 9.71 10.28 -21.22
CA TRP A 367 8.83 11.10 -20.41
C TRP A 367 9.46 11.50 -19.07
N GLY A 368 9.52 12.81 -18.79
CA GLY A 368 9.74 13.37 -17.44
C GLY A 368 10.92 12.80 -16.67
N TRP A 369 10.75 12.58 -15.36
CA TRP A 369 11.76 11.88 -14.56
C TRP A 369 11.77 10.37 -14.82
N GLN A 370 10.65 9.80 -15.30
CA GLN A 370 10.53 8.34 -15.41
C GLN A 370 11.38 7.80 -16.56
N GLN A 371 11.56 8.54 -17.66
CA GLN A 371 12.39 8.13 -18.80
C GLN A 371 12.13 6.65 -19.16
N ASN A 372 13.18 5.82 -19.27
CA ASN A 372 13.09 4.37 -19.40
C ASN A 372 13.38 3.63 -18.08
N ARG A 373 12.83 4.11 -16.96
CA ARG A 373 13.10 3.57 -15.62
C ARG A 373 11.92 2.75 -15.13
N ALA A 374 12.23 1.75 -14.30
CA ALA A 374 11.25 0.86 -13.72
C ALA A 374 10.99 1.22 -12.26
N VAL A 375 9.70 1.34 -11.91
CA VAL A 375 9.25 1.44 -10.52
C VAL A 375 9.02 0.02 -10.01
N VAL A 376 9.88 -0.46 -9.09
CA VAL A 376 9.85 -1.86 -8.65
C VAL A 376 8.51 -2.21 -8.02
N GLY A 377 7.97 -1.30 -7.19
CA GLY A 377 6.68 -1.49 -6.54
C GLY A 377 5.55 -1.73 -7.53
N HIS A 378 5.49 -0.98 -8.64
CA HIS A 378 4.39 -1.07 -9.60
C HIS A 378 4.28 -2.44 -10.28
N ASN A 379 5.41 -3.11 -10.50
CA ASN A 379 5.40 -4.50 -10.98
C ASN A 379 4.64 -5.40 -9.98
N LEU A 380 4.98 -5.32 -8.69
CA LEU A 380 4.32 -6.12 -7.65
C LEU A 380 2.86 -5.68 -7.43
N LYS A 381 2.55 -4.38 -7.58
CA LYS A 381 1.18 -3.86 -7.58
C LYS A 381 0.34 -4.46 -8.72
N ILE A 382 0.92 -4.64 -9.91
CA ILE A 382 0.26 -5.34 -11.03
C ILE A 382 -0.08 -6.77 -10.63
N ALA A 383 0.92 -7.55 -10.18
CA ALA A 383 0.70 -8.95 -9.79
C ALA A 383 -0.39 -9.07 -8.73
N TRP A 384 -0.34 -8.22 -7.70
CA TRP A 384 -1.34 -8.17 -6.63
C TRP A 384 -2.75 -7.90 -7.15
N ASN A 385 -2.92 -6.92 -8.04
CA ASN A 385 -4.23 -6.59 -8.61
C ASN A 385 -4.77 -7.68 -9.55
N LEU A 386 -3.92 -8.27 -10.40
CA LEU A 386 -4.33 -9.32 -11.33
C LEU A 386 -4.86 -10.55 -10.59
N ILE A 387 -4.24 -10.95 -9.48
CA ILE A 387 -4.73 -12.07 -8.67
C ILE A 387 -6.08 -11.75 -8.00
N ARG A 388 -6.28 -10.51 -7.53
CA ARG A 388 -7.60 -10.09 -7.01
C ARG A 388 -8.66 -10.14 -8.09
N ILE A 389 -8.40 -9.57 -9.26
CA ILE A 389 -9.36 -9.52 -10.38
C ILE A 389 -9.67 -10.93 -10.91
N HIS A 390 -8.67 -11.82 -10.96
CA HIS A 390 -8.87 -13.24 -11.28
C HIS A 390 -9.94 -13.91 -10.40
N GLY A 391 -10.07 -13.51 -9.12
CA GLY A 391 -11.08 -14.05 -8.21
C GLY A 391 -12.54 -13.79 -8.62
N ILE A 392 -12.79 -12.78 -9.47
CA ILE A 392 -14.14 -12.43 -9.97
C ILE A 392 -14.32 -12.68 -11.47
N ARG A 393 -13.25 -12.48 -12.25
CA ARG A 393 -13.19 -12.67 -13.70
C ARG A 393 -11.96 -13.53 -13.99
N PRO A 394 -12.07 -14.86 -13.89
CA PRO A 394 -10.92 -15.74 -14.03
C PRO A 394 -10.31 -15.66 -15.43
N SER A 395 -9.01 -15.43 -15.47
CA SER A 395 -8.18 -15.52 -16.69
C SER A 395 -6.85 -16.18 -16.36
N ALA A 396 -6.40 -17.07 -17.25
CA ALA A 396 -5.09 -17.72 -17.15
C ALA A 396 -3.95 -16.72 -17.41
N ASP A 397 -4.17 -15.72 -18.27
CA ASP A 397 -3.16 -14.72 -18.58
C ASP A 397 -2.88 -13.80 -17.37
N TYR A 398 -3.89 -13.55 -16.54
CA TYR A 398 -3.74 -12.76 -15.30
C TYR A 398 -2.80 -13.48 -14.34
N VAL A 399 -3.03 -14.78 -14.17
CA VAL A 399 -2.18 -15.64 -13.33
C VAL A 399 -0.78 -15.73 -13.91
N ALA A 400 -0.66 -16.02 -15.20
CA ALA A 400 0.64 -16.15 -15.86
C ALA A 400 1.50 -14.88 -15.74
N LEU A 401 0.91 -13.69 -15.94
CA LEU A 401 1.63 -12.43 -15.76
C LEU A 401 2.00 -12.18 -14.29
N ALA A 402 1.08 -12.41 -13.36
CA ALA A 402 1.35 -12.23 -11.93
C ALA A 402 2.47 -13.16 -11.43
N GLU A 403 2.46 -14.43 -11.83
CA GLU A 403 3.52 -15.40 -11.50
C GLU A 403 4.85 -15.04 -12.16
N LYS A 404 4.84 -14.58 -13.42
CA LYS A 404 6.03 -14.11 -14.13
C LYS A 404 6.70 -12.95 -13.40
N ILE A 405 5.91 -11.97 -12.97
CA ILE A 405 6.39 -10.84 -12.16
C ILE A 405 6.98 -11.37 -10.84
N ALA A 406 6.22 -12.19 -10.11
CA ALA A 406 6.65 -12.72 -8.81
C ALA A 406 7.95 -13.53 -8.90
N GLN A 407 8.20 -14.20 -10.02
CA GLN A 407 9.45 -14.94 -10.27
C GLN A 407 10.63 -14.00 -10.56
N LEU A 408 10.43 -12.94 -11.34
CA LEU A 408 11.51 -12.05 -11.79
C LEU A 408 11.91 -11.04 -10.71
N MET A 409 10.94 -10.43 -10.05
CA MET A 409 11.14 -9.27 -9.18
C MET A 409 12.14 -9.50 -8.03
N PRO A 410 12.20 -10.65 -7.34
CA PRO A 410 13.17 -10.86 -6.27
C PRO A 410 14.62 -10.64 -6.73
N ALA A 411 14.97 -11.09 -7.94
CA ALA A 411 16.33 -11.00 -8.44
C ALA A 411 16.76 -9.58 -8.84
N VAL A 412 15.82 -8.74 -9.30
CA VAL A 412 16.13 -7.43 -9.91
C VAL A 412 15.61 -6.24 -9.11
N GLY A 413 14.68 -6.46 -8.18
CA GLY A 413 14.00 -5.40 -7.42
C GLY A 413 14.15 -5.51 -5.90
N SER A 414 14.59 -6.65 -5.35
CA SER A 414 14.78 -6.82 -3.91
C SER A 414 16.24 -6.73 -3.48
N ASP A 415 16.49 -6.19 -2.29
CA ASP A 415 17.80 -6.25 -1.65
C ASP A 415 17.95 -7.60 -0.95
N ARG A 416 18.49 -8.59 -1.68
CA ARG A 416 18.65 -9.97 -1.19
C ARG A 416 19.75 -10.13 -0.13
N VAL A 417 20.53 -9.09 0.15
CA VAL A 417 21.57 -9.07 1.18
C VAL A 417 21.09 -8.43 2.47
N ARG A 418 20.32 -7.33 2.38
CA ARG A 418 19.88 -6.53 3.56
C ARG A 418 18.38 -6.64 3.85
N GLY A 419 17.61 -7.23 2.93
CA GLY A 419 16.15 -7.30 2.97
C GLY A 419 15.47 -6.03 2.42
N GLY A 420 14.18 -6.15 2.10
CA GLY A 420 13.37 -5.06 1.55
C GLY A 420 13.53 -4.86 0.04
N TRP A 421 12.79 -3.90 -0.50
CA TRP A 421 12.64 -3.67 -1.95
C TRP A 421 13.10 -2.27 -2.34
N TYR A 422 13.90 -2.18 -3.40
CA TYR A 422 14.45 -0.92 -3.92
C TYR A 422 13.39 -0.08 -4.60
N ASP A 423 13.60 1.24 -4.61
CA ASP A 423 12.70 2.25 -5.20
C ASP A 423 12.60 2.16 -6.74
N VAL A 424 13.41 2.97 -7.45
CA VAL A 424 13.44 3.06 -8.92
C VAL A 424 14.80 2.65 -9.45
N VAL A 425 14.80 1.84 -10.52
CA VAL A 425 16.00 1.36 -11.20
C VAL A 425 15.96 1.65 -12.70
N GLU A 426 17.14 1.71 -13.33
CA GLU A 426 17.25 1.73 -14.78
C GLU A 426 16.75 0.40 -15.35
N ARG A 427 15.81 0.46 -16.30
CA ARG A 427 15.11 -0.73 -16.77
C ARG A 427 16.01 -1.65 -17.62
N MET A 428 16.99 -1.08 -18.29
CA MET A 428 17.94 -1.78 -19.16
C MET A 428 19.32 -1.82 -18.53
N LEU A 429 20.07 -2.89 -18.80
CA LEU A 429 21.51 -2.95 -18.52
C LEU A 429 22.27 -2.25 -19.64
N ALA A 430 23.18 -1.34 -19.30
CA ALA A 430 24.12 -0.81 -20.28
C ALA A 430 25.21 -1.85 -20.62
N PRO A 431 25.93 -1.70 -21.76
CA PRO A 431 26.99 -2.63 -22.13
C PRO A 431 28.03 -2.81 -21.01
N GLY A 432 28.22 -4.07 -20.59
CA GLY A 432 29.16 -4.44 -19.52
C GLY A 432 28.59 -4.33 -18.09
N GLU A 433 27.32 -3.97 -17.92
CA GLU A 433 26.67 -3.97 -16.61
C GLU A 433 26.07 -5.33 -16.26
N GLU A 434 26.25 -5.73 -15.00
CA GLU A 434 25.71 -6.99 -14.45
C GLU A 434 24.50 -6.77 -13.54
N ALA A 435 24.15 -5.51 -13.25
CA ALA A 435 23.04 -5.15 -12.36
C ALA A 435 22.38 -3.84 -12.81
N HIS A 436 21.05 -3.79 -12.68
CA HIS A 436 20.26 -2.60 -12.93
C HIS A 436 20.67 -1.49 -11.96
N ARG A 437 20.94 -0.29 -12.49
CA ARG A 437 21.44 0.83 -11.68
C ARG A 437 20.31 1.51 -10.94
N PHE A 438 20.56 1.89 -9.68
CA PHE A 438 19.66 2.77 -8.96
C PHE A 438 19.63 4.14 -9.63
N VAL A 439 18.43 4.68 -9.80
CA VAL A 439 18.28 5.97 -10.48
C VAL A 439 18.83 7.12 -9.63
N TRP A 440 18.51 7.11 -8.34
CA TRP A 440 18.91 8.19 -7.42
C TRP A 440 19.66 7.66 -6.19
N HIS A 441 19.24 6.50 -5.68
CA HIS A 441 19.70 5.96 -4.40
C HIS A 441 19.23 4.52 -4.19
N ASP A 442 19.81 3.84 -3.20
CA ASP A 442 19.46 2.49 -2.75
C ASP A 442 18.46 2.47 -1.57
N ARG A 443 17.88 3.62 -1.22
CA ARG A 443 16.86 3.75 -0.17
C ARG A 443 15.59 2.98 -0.55
N LYS A 444 14.80 2.66 0.47
CA LYS A 444 13.61 1.82 0.37
C LYS A 444 12.41 2.59 0.89
N ALA A 445 11.37 2.69 0.07
CA ALA A 445 10.14 3.41 0.38
C ALA A 445 9.06 2.50 0.96
N TRP A 446 8.32 3.02 1.93
CA TRP A 446 7.29 2.29 2.68
C TRP A 446 6.21 1.70 1.79
N TRP A 447 5.75 2.47 0.79
CA TRP A 447 4.66 2.09 -0.11
C TRP A 447 5.06 0.96 -1.07
N GLN A 448 6.34 0.87 -1.45
CA GLN A 448 6.82 -0.27 -2.23
C GLN A 448 6.94 -1.53 -1.38
N GLN A 449 7.28 -1.38 -0.09
CA GLN A 449 7.28 -2.52 0.82
C GLN A 449 5.87 -3.08 0.94
N GLU A 450 4.85 -2.23 1.09
CA GLU A 450 3.46 -2.67 1.07
C GLU A 450 3.14 -3.49 -0.19
N GLN A 451 3.41 -2.94 -1.37
CA GLN A 451 3.06 -3.59 -2.63
C GLN A 451 3.71 -4.97 -2.75
N SER A 452 4.97 -5.10 -2.31
CA SER A 452 5.63 -6.40 -2.24
C SER A 452 4.96 -7.37 -1.26
N ILE A 453 4.66 -6.92 -0.02
CA ILE A 453 4.03 -7.75 1.00
C ILE A 453 2.67 -8.25 0.50
N LEU A 454 1.80 -7.34 0.04
CA LEU A 454 0.45 -7.68 -0.38
C LEU A 454 0.44 -8.58 -1.62
N ALA A 455 1.36 -8.38 -2.57
CA ALA A 455 1.51 -9.25 -3.74
C ALA A 455 1.85 -10.69 -3.33
N TYR A 456 2.88 -10.89 -2.50
CA TYR A 456 3.27 -12.24 -2.10
C TYR A 456 2.26 -12.90 -1.15
N LEU A 457 1.60 -12.14 -0.27
CA LEU A 457 0.54 -12.68 0.59
C LEU A 457 -0.66 -13.17 -0.23
N ILE A 458 -1.13 -12.40 -1.23
CA ILE A 458 -2.25 -12.85 -2.07
C ILE A 458 -1.85 -14.06 -2.94
N LEU A 459 -0.63 -14.05 -3.51
CA LEU A 459 -0.11 -15.15 -4.31
C LEU A 459 -0.02 -16.43 -3.47
N GLN A 460 0.50 -16.34 -2.24
CA GLN A 460 0.54 -17.46 -1.31
C GLN A 460 -0.87 -17.97 -0.98
N GLY A 461 -1.79 -17.05 -0.66
CA GLY A 461 -3.15 -17.37 -0.24
C GLY A 461 -4.02 -18.00 -1.33
N CYS A 462 -3.76 -17.65 -2.59
CA CYS A 462 -4.54 -18.07 -3.76
C CYS A 462 -3.90 -19.22 -4.55
N LEU A 463 -2.57 -19.23 -4.73
CA LEU A 463 -1.86 -20.16 -5.63
C LEU A 463 -0.91 -21.12 -4.91
N SER A 464 -0.42 -20.77 -3.70
CA SER A 464 0.41 -21.63 -2.85
C SER A 464 1.76 -22.10 -3.45
N GLY A 465 2.45 -21.24 -4.21
CA GLY A 465 3.80 -21.51 -4.72
C GLY A 465 4.90 -21.55 -3.63
N GLU A 466 5.97 -22.30 -3.86
CA GLU A 466 7.02 -22.60 -2.85
C GLU A 466 7.74 -21.35 -2.31
N ASP A 467 7.96 -20.33 -3.15
CA ASP A 467 8.73 -19.14 -2.78
C ASP A 467 7.89 -17.94 -2.30
N TYR A 468 6.57 -17.96 -2.52
CA TYR A 468 5.72 -16.80 -2.21
C TYR A 468 5.68 -16.52 -0.71
N GLN A 469 5.49 -17.57 0.10
CA GLN A 469 5.53 -17.44 1.55
C GLN A 469 6.85 -16.86 2.04
N LYS A 470 7.98 -17.30 1.48
CA LYS A 470 9.31 -16.82 1.86
C LYS A 470 9.44 -15.33 1.56
N HIS A 471 9.12 -14.89 0.34
CA HIS A 471 9.24 -13.48 -0.04
C HIS A 471 8.27 -12.57 0.72
N GLY A 472 7.04 -13.02 0.98
CA GLY A 472 6.08 -12.30 1.81
C GLY A 472 6.59 -12.09 3.24
N ARG A 473 7.14 -13.15 3.86
CA ARG A 473 7.75 -13.10 5.20
C ARG A 473 8.98 -12.21 5.24
N GLU A 474 9.87 -12.31 4.26
CA GLU A 474 11.07 -11.47 4.18
C GLU A 474 10.72 -9.98 4.07
N ALA A 475 9.76 -9.64 3.20
CA ALA A 475 9.29 -8.27 3.01
C ALA A 475 8.60 -7.72 4.28
N ALA A 476 7.70 -8.49 4.88
CA ALA A 476 6.98 -8.08 6.08
C ALA A 476 7.90 -8.00 7.31
N ALA A 477 8.89 -8.90 7.42
CA ALA A 477 9.91 -8.84 8.45
C ALA A 477 10.76 -7.57 8.33
N PHE A 478 11.15 -7.18 7.11
CA PHE A 478 11.94 -5.96 6.88
C PHE A 478 11.14 -4.71 7.24
N TYR A 479 9.89 -4.64 6.76
CA TYR A 479 8.99 -3.53 7.07
C TYR A 479 8.82 -3.33 8.58
N ASN A 480 8.46 -4.39 9.30
CA ASN A 480 8.22 -4.31 10.75
C ASN A 480 9.51 -4.11 11.56
N ALA A 481 10.68 -4.47 11.03
CA ALA A 481 11.95 -4.21 11.70
C ALA A 481 12.37 -2.74 11.63
N PHE A 482 12.10 -2.05 10.51
CA PHE A 482 12.78 -0.79 10.18
C PHE A 482 11.87 0.42 9.87
N PHE A 483 10.62 0.21 9.46
CA PHE A 483 9.74 1.32 9.07
C PHE A 483 8.90 1.88 10.22
N LEU A 484 8.64 1.08 11.25
CA LEU A 484 7.83 1.52 12.39
C LEU A 484 8.59 2.59 13.18
N ASP A 485 7.96 3.75 13.36
CA ASP A 485 8.50 4.85 14.15
C ASP A 485 7.94 4.75 15.57
N HIS A 486 8.70 4.08 16.45
CA HIS A 486 8.30 3.85 17.84
C HIS A 486 8.37 5.10 18.72
N ASP A 487 8.97 6.19 18.23
CA ASP A 487 9.13 7.44 18.99
C ASP A 487 7.96 8.41 18.71
N ASP A 488 7.72 8.73 17.44
CA ASP A 488 6.69 9.69 17.04
C ASP A 488 5.36 9.02 16.62
N GLY A 489 5.38 7.73 16.28
CA GLY A 489 4.25 6.96 15.77
C GLY A 489 4.18 6.91 14.24
N GLY A 490 3.33 6.04 13.70
CA GLY A 490 3.22 5.81 12.26
C GLY A 490 4.47 5.14 11.68
N VAL A 491 4.81 5.47 10.43
CA VAL A 491 5.97 4.89 9.75
C VAL A 491 6.90 5.96 9.17
N TYR A 492 8.16 5.61 8.96
CA TYR A 492 9.08 6.43 8.17
C TYR A 492 8.71 6.37 6.70
N PHE A 493 8.95 7.46 5.98
CA PHE A 493 8.77 7.51 4.51
C PHE A 493 9.83 6.61 3.85
N ASN A 494 11.12 6.86 4.13
CA ASN A 494 12.22 6.07 3.60
C ASN A 494 13.13 5.53 4.70
N VAL A 495 13.72 4.37 4.44
CA VAL A 495 14.90 3.87 5.17
C VAL A 495 16.07 3.75 4.20
N LEU A 496 17.29 3.92 4.71
CA LEU A 496 18.51 3.59 3.99
C LEU A 496 18.56 2.10 3.65
N ALA A 497 19.45 1.68 2.74
CA ALA A 497 19.58 0.27 2.39
C ALA A 497 19.84 -0.64 3.60
N ASN A 498 20.55 -0.15 4.63
CA ASN A 498 20.81 -0.88 5.87
C ASN A 498 19.65 -0.88 6.89
N GLY A 499 18.52 -0.23 6.59
CA GLY A 499 17.34 -0.17 7.45
C GLY A 499 17.30 1.01 8.43
N LEU A 500 18.29 1.89 8.46
CA LEU A 500 18.22 3.11 9.28
C LEU A 500 17.22 4.11 8.69
N PRO A 501 16.44 4.83 9.51
CA PRO A 501 15.51 5.86 9.02
C PRO A 501 16.22 6.97 8.24
N TYR A 502 15.66 7.35 7.09
CA TYR A 502 16.14 8.48 6.31
C TYR A 502 15.28 9.71 6.60
N LEU A 503 15.88 10.76 7.19
CA LEU A 503 15.14 11.90 7.76
C LEU A 503 15.53 13.26 7.16
N LEU A 504 15.76 13.33 5.84
CA LEU A 504 16.08 14.58 5.14
C LEU A 504 14.97 15.00 4.17
N GLY A 505 14.83 16.32 3.97
CA GLY A 505 13.90 16.90 3.00
C GLY A 505 12.43 16.55 3.26
N ASN A 506 11.68 16.29 2.18
CA ASN A 506 10.27 15.89 2.26
C ASN A 506 10.09 14.43 2.71
N GLU A 507 11.14 13.61 2.62
CA GLU A 507 11.13 12.18 2.93
C GLU A 507 11.28 11.92 4.44
N ARG A 508 11.18 12.95 5.27
CA ARG A 508 11.06 12.85 6.73
C ARG A 508 9.64 13.09 7.23
N LEU A 509 8.75 13.52 6.34
CA LEU A 509 7.41 13.99 6.70
C LEU A 509 6.48 12.81 6.95
N LYS A 510 5.53 12.97 7.87
CA LYS A 510 4.42 12.01 8.12
C LYS A 510 3.21 12.28 7.21
N GLY A 511 3.23 13.42 6.54
CA GLY A 511 2.21 13.87 5.61
C GLY A 511 2.87 14.70 4.52
N SER A 512 2.58 14.38 3.27
CA SER A 512 3.00 15.12 2.07
C SER A 512 2.04 14.81 0.92
N HIS A 513 2.23 15.43 -0.24
CA HIS A 513 1.52 15.05 -1.47
C HIS A 513 1.54 13.52 -1.71
N SER A 514 2.68 12.89 -1.46
CA SER A 514 2.86 11.44 -1.64
C SER A 514 2.47 10.59 -0.43
N MET A 515 2.32 11.16 0.77
CA MET A 515 2.13 10.40 2.00
C MET A 515 0.95 10.91 2.83
N SER A 516 0.04 10.00 3.16
CA SER A 516 -1.04 10.19 4.12
C SER A 516 -1.34 8.82 4.75
N ALA A 517 -2.46 8.66 5.46
CA ALA A 517 -2.80 7.43 6.17
C ALA A 517 -3.24 6.25 5.25
N TYR A 518 -2.91 6.24 3.96
CA TYR A 518 -3.39 5.22 3.00
C TYR A 518 -2.53 3.95 3.01
N HIS A 519 -1.36 3.96 2.37
CA HIS A 519 -0.52 2.77 2.16
C HIS A 519 -0.20 1.99 3.45
N SER A 520 0.06 2.68 4.56
CA SER A 520 0.37 2.02 5.82
C SER A 520 -0.85 1.35 6.47
N THR A 521 -2.06 1.89 6.25
CA THR A 521 -3.30 1.28 6.77
C THR A 521 -3.88 0.24 5.81
N GLU A 522 -3.74 0.41 4.49
CA GLU A 522 -4.08 -0.60 3.48
C GLU A 522 -3.22 -1.85 3.66
N LEU A 523 -1.91 -1.67 3.86
CA LEU A 523 -1.01 -2.76 4.25
C LEU A 523 -1.53 -3.51 5.47
N CYS A 524 -1.87 -2.81 6.55
CA CYS A 524 -2.35 -3.47 7.77
C CYS A 524 -3.71 -4.17 7.53
N TYR A 525 -4.64 -3.50 6.85
CA TYR A 525 -5.96 -4.03 6.55
C TYR A 525 -5.86 -5.34 5.78
N LEU A 526 -5.15 -5.34 4.66
CA LEU A 526 -5.10 -6.48 3.76
C LEU A 526 -4.11 -7.55 4.23
N SER A 527 -3.05 -7.19 4.96
CA SER A 527 -2.21 -8.20 5.63
C SER A 527 -2.97 -8.96 6.70
N ALA A 528 -3.83 -8.29 7.48
CA ALA A 528 -4.71 -8.97 8.43
C ALA A 528 -5.67 -9.94 7.71
N VAL A 529 -6.29 -9.48 6.61
CA VAL A 529 -7.20 -10.29 5.80
C VAL A 529 -6.51 -11.52 5.21
N TYR A 530 -5.38 -11.35 4.51
CA TYR A 530 -4.70 -12.45 3.84
C TYR A 530 -4.05 -13.42 4.83
N THR A 531 -3.36 -12.89 5.84
CA THR A 531 -2.69 -13.72 6.83
C THR A 531 -3.70 -14.52 7.64
N ASN A 532 -4.76 -13.89 8.16
CA ASN A 532 -5.74 -14.60 8.97
C ASN A 532 -6.62 -15.52 8.12
N LEU A 533 -7.23 -15.02 7.05
CA LEU A 533 -8.24 -15.80 6.34
C LEU A 533 -7.66 -16.80 5.33
N LEU A 534 -6.63 -16.41 4.58
CA LEU A 534 -6.13 -17.24 3.48
C LEU A 534 -4.98 -18.16 3.91
N ILE A 535 -4.07 -17.68 4.76
CA ILE A 535 -2.82 -18.37 5.09
C ILE A 535 -2.93 -19.16 6.40
N ASN A 536 -3.14 -18.48 7.53
CA ASN A 536 -3.13 -19.09 8.88
C ASN A 536 -4.48 -19.66 9.32
N LYS A 537 -5.53 -19.49 8.51
CA LYS A 537 -6.87 -20.04 8.71
C LYS A 537 -7.49 -19.67 10.06
N GLN A 538 -7.34 -18.41 10.46
CA GLN A 538 -7.91 -17.82 11.66
C GLN A 538 -9.18 -17.01 11.35
N PRO A 539 -10.24 -17.09 12.17
CA PRO A 539 -11.39 -16.20 12.06
C PRO A 539 -11.02 -14.74 12.25
N MET A 540 -11.77 -13.84 11.63
CA MET A 540 -11.63 -12.39 11.85
C MET A 540 -12.99 -11.71 11.95
N ILE A 541 -13.01 -10.53 12.56
CA ILE A 541 -14.22 -9.72 12.74
C ILE A 541 -14.07 -8.44 11.91
N LEU A 542 -15.14 -8.07 11.23
CA LEU A 542 -15.26 -6.79 10.53
C LEU A 542 -16.45 -5.99 11.09
N TYR A 543 -16.31 -4.68 11.11
CA TYR A 543 -17.30 -3.74 11.63
C TYR A 543 -17.85 -2.84 10.53
N PHE A 544 -19.16 -2.63 10.55
CA PHE A 544 -19.88 -1.76 9.62
C PHE A 544 -20.90 -0.90 10.39
N LYS A 545 -21.30 0.22 9.81
CA LYS A 545 -22.35 1.07 10.38
C LYS A 545 -23.34 1.59 9.31
N PRO A 546 -24.12 0.69 8.68
CA PRO A 546 -25.04 1.09 7.63
C PRO A 546 -26.08 2.12 8.09
N ARG A 547 -26.36 3.07 7.21
CA ARG A 547 -27.49 3.99 7.32
C ARG A 547 -28.81 3.27 6.97
N PRO A 548 -29.97 3.76 7.47
CA PRO A 548 -31.29 3.27 7.07
C PRO A 548 -31.53 3.21 5.56
N ASP A 549 -31.03 4.21 4.84
CA ASP A 549 -31.18 4.40 3.40
C ASP A 549 -29.95 3.94 2.60
N GLY A 550 -29.00 3.25 3.25
CA GLY A 550 -27.65 3.11 2.71
C GLY A 550 -27.54 2.13 1.53
N PHE A 551 -28.03 0.91 1.71
CA PHE A 551 -27.83 -0.15 0.70
C PHE A 551 -29.12 -0.50 -0.03
N PRO A 552 -29.10 -0.58 -1.38
CA PRO A 552 -30.22 -1.12 -2.15
C PRO A 552 -30.65 -2.49 -1.64
N GLY A 553 -31.96 -2.68 -1.45
CA GLY A 553 -32.52 -3.91 -0.88
C GLY A 553 -32.15 -4.18 0.58
N ARG A 554 -31.48 -3.24 1.27
CA ARG A 554 -30.93 -3.42 2.62
C ARG A 554 -29.95 -4.60 2.70
N ILE A 555 -29.17 -4.80 1.65
CA ILE A 555 -28.17 -5.88 1.59
C ILE A 555 -26.78 -5.28 1.81
N LEU A 556 -26.18 -5.57 2.97
CA LEU A 556 -24.79 -5.26 3.26
C LEU A 556 -23.89 -6.41 2.81
N ARG A 557 -22.90 -6.13 1.97
CA ARG A 557 -21.86 -7.09 1.59
C ARG A 557 -20.64 -6.92 2.49
N VAL A 558 -20.16 -8.01 3.07
CA VAL A 558 -19.12 -7.98 4.12
C VAL A 558 -17.83 -8.68 3.74
N ALA A 559 -17.66 -9.07 2.47
CA ALA A 559 -16.38 -9.56 1.97
C ALA A 559 -15.31 -8.46 2.17
N PRO A 560 -14.16 -8.76 2.81
CA PRO A 560 -13.13 -7.75 3.10
C PRO A 560 -12.37 -7.35 1.83
N ASP A 561 -12.12 -8.32 0.96
CA ASP A 561 -11.46 -8.15 -0.33
C ASP A 561 -11.99 -9.20 -1.31
N ILE A 562 -11.52 -9.19 -2.55
CA ILE A 562 -11.80 -10.24 -3.53
C ILE A 562 -10.98 -11.49 -3.17
N LEU A 563 -11.56 -12.34 -2.32
CA LEU A 563 -10.98 -13.63 -1.92
C LEU A 563 -11.46 -14.75 -2.84
N PRO A 564 -10.69 -15.85 -3.01
CA PRO A 564 -11.16 -16.99 -3.80
C PRO A 564 -12.44 -17.58 -3.22
N LYS A 565 -13.40 -17.88 -4.09
CA LYS A 565 -14.71 -18.42 -3.70
C LYS A 565 -14.57 -19.68 -2.85
N GLY A 566 -15.39 -19.78 -1.80
CA GLY A 566 -15.42 -20.94 -0.89
C GLY A 566 -14.25 -21.04 0.09
N ARG A 567 -13.38 -20.03 0.19
CA ARG A 567 -12.27 -20.02 1.17
C ARG A 567 -12.66 -19.44 2.52
N VAL A 568 -13.74 -18.67 2.56
CA VAL A 568 -14.23 -17.94 3.74
C VAL A 568 -15.74 -17.95 3.71
N ARG A 569 -16.35 -18.10 4.89
CA ARG A 569 -17.78 -17.99 5.11
C ARG A 569 -18.09 -17.02 6.25
N LEU A 570 -19.27 -16.41 6.20
CA LEU A 570 -19.83 -15.60 7.29
C LEU A 570 -20.49 -16.54 8.30
N THR A 571 -20.02 -16.54 9.55
CA THR A 571 -20.46 -17.52 10.58
C THR A 571 -21.25 -16.91 11.72
N ALA A 572 -21.08 -15.63 11.99
CA ALA A 572 -21.86 -14.91 12.98
C ALA A 572 -22.04 -13.45 12.58
N VAL A 573 -23.22 -12.91 12.88
CA VAL A 573 -23.54 -11.50 12.71
C VAL A 573 -24.17 -11.01 14.01
N GLU A 574 -23.72 -9.86 14.49
CA GLU A 574 -24.39 -9.10 15.54
C GLU A 574 -24.84 -7.75 14.98
N ILE A 575 -26.08 -7.35 15.26
CA ILE A 575 -26.61 -6.01 15.01
C ILE A 575 -26.91 -5.35 16.36
N ASP A 576 -26.29 -4.21 16.63
CA ASP A 576 -26.37 -3.48 17.91
C ASP A 576 -26.10 -4.38 19.13
N GLY A 577 -25.13 -5.29 18.99
CA GLY A 577 -24.71 -6.25 20.02
C GLY A 577 -25.66 -7.43 20.22
N ARG A 578 -26.64 -7.63 19.33
CA ARG A 578 -27.58 -8.77 19.37
C ARG A 578 -27.34 -9.71 18.19
N PRO A 579 -27.35 -11.03 18.38
CA PRO A 579 -27.25 -11.98 17.28
C PRO A 579 -28.31 -11.74 16.20
N HIS A 580 -27.89 -11.82 14.95
CA HIS A 580 -28.75 -11.66 13.78
C HIS A 580 -28.60 -12.86 12.85
N ALA A 581 -29.73 -13.42 12.40
CA ALA A 581 -29.75 -14.69 11.66
C ALA A 581 -29.96 -14.52 10.14
N ALA A 582 -30.41 -13.34 9.68
CA ALA A 582 -30.70 -13.13 8.27
C ALA A 582 -29.42 -12.70 7.51
N PHE A 583 -28.56 -13.67 7.23
CA PHE A 583 -27.35 -13.49 6.43
C PHE A 583 -27.11 -14.69 5.52
N ASP A 584 -26.45 -14.46 4.40
CA ASP A 584 -25.94 -15.49 3.49
C ASP A 584 -24.49 -15.81 3.87
N ALA A 585 -24.30 -17.03 4.39
CA ALA A 585 -22.99 -17.50 4.86
C ALA A 585 -21.96 -17.60 3.72
N GLU A 586 -22.37 -18.06 2.54
CA GLU A 586 -21.47 -18.30 1.40
C GLU A 586 -21.35 -17.05 0.51
N GLY A 587 -22.45 -16.31 0.35
CA GLY A 587 -22.49 -15.04 -0.39
C GLY A 587 -21.92 -13.85 0.39
N LEU A 588 -21.50 -14.04 1.65
CA LEU A 588 -20.91 -13.01 2.52
C LEU A 588 -21.76 -11.73 2.57
N SER A 589 -23.09 -11.89 2.73
CA SER A 589 -24.02 -10.77 2.74
C SER A 589 -25.00 -10.84 3.90
N ILE A 590 -25.48 -9.69 4.36
CA ILE A 590 -26.36 -9.54 5.52
C ILE A 590 -27.60 -8.79 5.07
N GLN A 591 -28.78 -9.38 5.33
CA GLN A 591 -30.05 -8.68 5.17
C GLN A 591 -30.26 -7.79 6.39
N LEU A 592 -30.10 -6.48 6.23
CA LEU A 592 -30.27 -5.50 7.30
C LEU A 592 -31.78 -5.36 7.64
N PRO A 593 -32.10 -5.15 8.94
CA PRO A 593 -33.46 -4.88 9.38
C PRO A 593 -33.95 -3.51 8.90
N ASP A 594 -35.25 -3.26 9.03
CA ASP A 594 -35.76 -1.90 8.92
C ASP A 594 -35.28 -1.09 10.13
N SER A 595 -34.79 0.12 9.90
CA SER A 595 -34.29 0.98 10.96
C SER A 595 -34.58 2.44 10.64
N ARG A 596 -34.68 3.27 11.68
CA ARG A 596 -34.73 4.73 11.57
C ARG A 596 -33.40 5.41 11.91
N GLN A 597 -32.41 4.63 12.31
CA GLN A 597 -31.10 5.07 12.76
C GLN A 597 -30.01 4.18 12.16
N ASP A 598 -28.79 4.68 12.11
CA ASP A 598 -27.64 3.89 11.70
C ASP A 598 -27.47 2.70 12.66
N ILE A 599 -27.18 1.53 12.12
CA ILE A 599 -27.09 0.28 12.88
C ILE A 599 -25.64 -0.19 12.95
N ARG A 600 -25.17 -0.67 14.10
CA ARG A 600 -23.83 -1.24 14.23
C ARG A 600 -23.86 -2.71 13.85
N VAL A 601 -23.06 -3.10 12.87
CA VAL A 601 -22.95 -4.48 12.42
C VAL A 601 -21.55 -5.00 12.72
N LYS A 602 -21.48 -6.18 13.34
CA LYS A 602 -20.26 -6.94 13.56
C LYS A 602 -20.39 -8.27 12.83
N ALA A 603 -19.51 -8.51 11.86
CA ALA A 603 -19.52 -9.69 11.01
C ALA A 603 -18.29 -10.56 11.30
N THR A 604 -18.51 -11.81 11.69
CA THR A 604 -17.44 -12.79 11.93
C THR A 604 -17.25 -13.66 10.70
N LEU A 605 -16.09 -13.53 10.07
CA LEU A 605 -15.67 -14.35 8.95
C LEU A 605 -14.81 -15.51 9.46
N THR A 606 -15.04 -16.70 8.94
CA THR A 606 -14.28 -17.91 9.30
C THR A 606 -13.79 -18.60 8.03
N PRO A 607 -12.50 -18.98 7.99
CA PRO A 607 -11.96 -19.79 6.89
C PRO A 607 -12.64 -21.15 6.79
N VAL A 608 -12.77 -21.66 5.57
CA VAL A 608 -13.34 -22.97 5.24
C VAL A 608 -12.24 -24.01 5.09
#